data_AF-A0A8X7QUI5-F1
#
_entry.id   AF-A0A8X7QUI5-F1
#
_cell.length_a   1.000
_cell.length_b   1.000
_cell.length_c   1.000
_cell.angle_alpha   90.00
_cell.angle_beta   90.00
_cell.angle_gamma   90.00
#
_symmetry.space_group_name_H-M   'P 1'
#
loop_
_entity.id
_entity.type
_entity.pdbx_description
1 polymer ?
#
loop_
_entity_poly.entity_id
_entity_poly.type
_entity_poly.pdbx_seq_one_letter_code
_entity_poly.pdbx_strand_id
1 'polypeptide(L)'
;MAMALYKVSLMEYWFKQRKDEEAMEIYKVLDMSEQMNDIVGNRVLRVLVEHGKKTEAWELFDEIIGFCYPETFGIMMKSFSDEKTIPLSWASETCYRTIIACLCEQGKMSEAEEFFAKMFSNYTAARYSRLAVFSKPDDEPEVAVHTCETIIGSMVRAKRHKDAYDLYDYFFNKHTLKPNSSCCNHIIESRLQQGLVDEALDFHRTVKGMVPDYPSEASLRVLTKGLVHSGRFDLAQALLKGSSKMFPDHVNV
;
A
#
# COMPACT_ATOMS: atom_id res chain seq x y z
N MET A 1 -12.87 25.35 -9.72
CA MET A 1 -12.92 23.86 -9.88
C MET A 1 -13.52 23.40 -11.23
N ALA A 2 -14.82 23.59 -11.53
CA ALA A 2 -15.41 23.08 -12.79
C ALA A 2 -14.74 23.64 -14.06
N MET A 3 -14.42 24.93 -14.07
CA MET A 3 -13.68 25.57 -15.17
C MET A 3 -12.25 25.03 -15.31
N ALA A 4 -11.59 24.67 -14.22
CA ALA A 4 -10.25 24.08 -14.27
C ALA A 4 -10.30 22.68 -14.90
N LEU A 5 -11.21 21.81 -14.47
CA LEU A 5 -11.37 20.47 -15.06
C LEU A 5 -11.73 20.51 -16.55
N TYR A 6 -12.55 21.49 -16.96
CA TYR A 6 -12.81 21.73 -18.39
C TYR A 6 -11.53 22.08 -19.15
N LYS A 7 -10.69 22.98 -18.63
CA LYS A 7 -9.39 23.31 -19.23
C LYS A 7 -8.49 22.08 -19.32
N VAL A 8 -8.42 21.24 -18.29
CA VAL A 8 -7.63 19.99 -18.34
C VAL A 8 -8.15 19.03 -19.41
N SER A 9 -9.47 18.92 -19.56
CA SER A 9 -10.08 18.08 -20.61
C SER A 9 -9.78 18.61 -22.01
N LEU A 10 -9.77 19.93 -22.18
CA LEU A 10 -9.40 20.58 -23.44
C LEU A 10 -7.91 20.39 -23.76
N MET A 11 -7.05 20.49 -22.74
CA MET A 11 -5.62 20.19 -22.85
C MET A 11 -5.39 18.74 -23.30
N GLU A 12 -6.05 17.77 -22.66
CA GLU A 12 -6.00 16.35 -23.04
C GLU A 12 -6.49 16.11 -24.47
N TYR A 13 -7.54 16.83 -24.90
CA TYR A 13 -8.02 16.79 -26.27
C TYR A 13 -6.95 17.22 -27.28
N TRP A 14 -6.25 18.34 -27.04
CA TRP A 14 -5.21 18.81 -27.96
C TRP A 14 -3.99 17.89 -28.02
N PHE A 15 -3.58 17.33 -26.89
CA PHE A 15 -2.52 16.31 -26.89
C PHE A 15 -2.90 15.07 -27.71
N LYS A 16 -4.16 14.61 -27.63
CA LYS A 16 -4.66 13.51 -28.46
C LYS A 16 -4.60 13.81 -29.96
N GLN A 17 -4.62 15.09 -30.35
CA GLN A 17 -4.44 15.54 -31.74
C GLN A 17 -2.98 15.79 -32.12
N ARG A 18 -2.00 15.49 -31.24
CA ARG A 18 -0.57 15.81 -31.40
C ARG A 18 -0.28 17.30 -31.57
N LYS A 19 -1.16 18.12 -31.00
CA LYS A 19 -1.11 19.58 -30.98
C LYS A 19 -0.59 20.05 -29.63
N ASP A 20 0.68 19.73 -29.40
CA ASP A 20 1.34 19.89 -28.10
C ASP A 20 1.46 21.36 -27.71
N GLU A 21 1.71 22.25 -28.67
CA GLU A 21 1.82 23.69 -28.41
C GLU A 21 0.50 24.25 -27.89
N GLU A 22 -0.62 23.93 -28.54
CA GLU A 22 -1.96 24.36 -28.12
C GLU A 22 -2.35 23.77 -26.76
N ALA A 23 -1.99 22.52 -26.50
CA ALA A 23 -2.19 21.91 -25.19
C ALA A 23 -1.39 22.66 -24.10
N MET A 24 -0.13 22.99 -24.37
CA MET A 24 0.74 23.67 -23.42
C MET A 24 0.37 25.16 -23.21
N GLU A 25 -0.27 25.81 -24.18
CA GLU A 25 -0.88 27.13 -23.95
C GLU A 25 -2.00 27.07 -22.90
N ILE A 26 -2.84 26.02 -22.94
CA ILE A 26 -3.88 25.82 -21.93
C ILE A 26 -3.26 25.53 -20.57
N TYR A 27 -2.18 24.73 -20.53
CA TYR A 27 -1.42 24.46 -19.31
C TYR A 27 -0.91 25.75 -18.65
N LYS A 28 -0.33 26.68 -19.42
CA LYS A 28 0.18 27.96 -18.89
C LYS A 28 -0.91 28.88 -18.32
N VAL A 29 -2.15 28.73 -18.79
CA VAL A 29 -3.31 29.56 -18.39
C VAL A 29 -4.20 28.84 -17.36
N LEU A 30 -3.82 27.63 -16.94
CA LEU A 30 -4.34 27.05 -15.70
C LEU A 30 -3.73 27.86 -14.55
N ASP A 31 -4.59 28.53 -13.80
CA ASP A 31 -4.17 29.23 -12.60
C ASP A 31 -3.86 28.20 -11.51
N MET A 32 -2.56 28.02 -11.30
CA MET A 32 -1.97 27.02 -10.40
C MET A 32 -2.05 27.45 -8.93
N SER A 33 -2.39 28.71 -8.64
CA SER A 33 -2.31 29.30 -7.30
C SER A 33 -3.65 29.36 -6.55
N GLU A 34 -4.78 29.55 -7.24
CA GLU A 34 -6.10 29.66 -6.59
C GLU A 34 -7.02 28.43 -6.74
N GLN A 35 -6.78 27.54 -7.71
CA GLN A 35 -7.71 26.44 -8.04
C GLN A 35 -7.13 25.03 -7.92
N MET A 36 -5.87 24.92 -7.50
CA MET A 36 -5.13 23.66 -7.46
C MET A 36 -5.38 22.92 -6.14
N ASN A 37 -6.52 22.23 -6.06
CA ASN A 37 -6.68 21.16 -5.07
C ASN A 37 -6.11 19.85 -5.61
N ASP A 38 -5.94 18.87 -4.73
CA ASP A 38 -5.53 17.50 -5.02
C ASP A 38 -6.20 16.91 -6.28
N ILE A 39 -7.51 17.16 -6.44
CA ILE A 39 -8.30 16.64 -7.57
C ILE A 39 -7.80 17.21 -8.91
N VAL A 40 -7.67 18.53 -9.03
CA VAL A 40 -7.27 19.18 -10.29
C VAL A 40 -5.79 18.90 -10.58
N GLY A 41 -4.93 19.05 -9.57
CA GLY A 41 -3.49 18.78 -9.70
C GLY A 41 -3.19 17.35 -10.13
N ASN A 42 -3.83 16.35 -9.50
CA ASN A 42 -3.65 14.94 -9.87
C ASN A 42 -4.18 14.62 -11.28
N ARG A 43 -5.19 15.36 -11.77
CA ARG A 43 -5.68 15.19 -13.15
C ARG A 43 -4.70 15.78 -14.17
N VAL A 44 -4.18 16.99 -13.92
CA VAL A 44 -3.17 17.62 -14.78
C VAL A 44 -1.92 16.76 -14.86
N LEU A 45 -1.41 16.28 -13.72
CA LEU A 45 -0.26 15.37 -13.65
C LEU A 45 -0.47 14.12 -14.51
N ARG A 46 -1.64 13.48 -14.41
CA ARG A 46 -1.97 12.29 -15.22
C ARG A 46 -1.89 12.59 -16.70
N VAL A 47 -2.45 13.71 -17.15
CA VAL A 47 -2.43 14.10 -18.57
C VAL A 47 -1.02 14.38 -19.05
N LEU A 48 -0.20 15.12 -18.28
CA LEU A 48 1.19 15.40 -18.63
C LEU A 48 2.02 14.11 -18.74
N VAL A 49 1.87 13.23 -17.76
CA VAL A 49 2.50 11.91 -17.73
C VAL A 49 2.12 11.06 -18.95
N GLU A 50 0.82 10.93 -19.23
CA GLU A 50 0.29 10.09 -20.33
C GLU A 50 0.81 10.55 -21.70
N HIS A 51 1.16 11.83 -21.84
CA HIS A 51 1.64 12.43 -23.08
C HIS A 51 3.15 12.74 -23.05
N GLY A 52 3.89 12.15 -22.11
CA GLY A 52 5.36 12.20 -22.09
C GLY A 52 5.95 13.56 -21.71
N LYS A 53 5.16 14.48 -21.13
CA LYS A 53 5.60 15.79 -20.63
C LYS A 53 6.27 15.66 -19.26
N LYS A 54 7.42 14.96 -19.26
CA LYS A 54 8.15 14.61 -18.04
C LYS A 54 8.60 15.85 -17.26
N THR A 55 9.21 16.81 -17.93
CA THR A 55 9.75 18.02 -17.29
C THR A 55 8.65 18.80 -16.59
N GLU A 56 7.55 19.03 -17.30
CA GLU A 56 6.42 19.81 -16.81
C GLU A 56 5.66 19.05 -15.71
N ALA A 57 5.60 17.71 -15.79
CA ALA A 57 5.04 16.89 -14.71
C ALA A 57 5.87 17.02 -13.41
N TRP A 58 7.19 17.10 -13.49
CA TRP A 58 8.05 17.30 -12.32
C TRP A 58 7.96 18.73 -11.77
N GLU A 59 7.99 19.74 -12.63
CA GLU A 59 7.79 21.14 -12.22
C GLU A 59 6.44 21.32 -11.52
N LEU A 60 5.38 20.72 -12.08
CA LEU A 60 4.06 20.71 -11.48
C LEU A 60 4.06 20.00 -10.13
N PHE A 61 4.68 18.83 -10.08
CA PHE A 61 4.77 18.05 -8.86
C PHE A 61 5.41 18.85 -7.73
N ASP A 62 6.50 19.55 -8.01
CA ASP A 62 7.21 20.43 -7.06
C ASP A 62 6.33 21.61 -6.59
N GLU A 63 5.51 22.17 -7.47
CA GLU A 63 4.59 23.27 -7.13
C GLU A 63 3.45 22.82 -6.21
N ILE A 64 2.85 21.65 -6.48
CA ILE A 64 1.70 21.15 -5.71
C ILE A 64 2.11 20.35 -4.45
N ILE A 65 3.39 20.06 -4.27
CA ILE A 65 3.90 19.24 -3.16
C ILE A 65 3.68 19.86 -1.79
N GLY A 66 3.50 21.18 -1.75
CA GLY A 66 3.12 21.93 -0.55
C GLY A 66 1.85 21.40 0.14
N PHE A 67 1.03 20.60 -0.56
CA PHE A 67 -0.22 20.04 -0.05
C PHE A 67 -0.23 18.51 0.18
N CYS A 68 0.89 17.80 -0.03
CA CYS A 68 1.17 16.46 0.51
C CYS A 68 0.03 15.41 0.46
N TYR A 69 -0.35 14.98 -0.75
CA TYR A 69 -1.35 13.91 -0.94
C TYR A 69 -0.72 12.59 -1.47
N PRO A 70 -1.05 11.42 -0.86
CA PRO A 70 -0.50 10.12 -1.26
C PRO A 70 -0.75 9.73 -2.71
N GLU A 71 -1.87 10.13 -3.31
CA GLU A 71 -2.21 9.79 -4.71
C GLU A 71 -1.26 10.47 -5.71
N THR A 72 -0.85 11.70 -5.42
CA THR A 72 0.07 12.49 -6.26
C THR A 72 1.42 11.79 -6.41
N PHE A 73 1.99 11.33 -5.30
CA PHE A 73 3.21 10.51 -5.30
C PHE A 73 3.02 9.21 -6.07
N GLY A 74 1.87 8.54 -5.91
CA GLY A 74 1.57 7.31 -6.63
C GLY A 74 1.59 7.48 -8.15
N ILE A 75 1.05 8.58 -8.68
CA ILE A 75 1.05 8.90 -10.12
C ILE A 75 2.49 9.06 -10.62
N MET A 76 3.29 9.89 -9.97
CA MET A 76 4.67 10.16 -10.39
C MET A 76 5.54 8.92 -10.31
N MET A 77 5.47 8.20 -9.19
CA MET A 77 6.29 7.02 -8.95
C MET A 77 6.03 5.91 -9.94
N LYS A 78 4.76 5.59 -10.21
CA LYS A 78 4.40 4.55 -11.19
C LYS A 78 4.83 4.89 -12.60
N SER A 79 4.86 6.17 -12.94
CA SER A 79 5.08 6.63 -14.30
C SER A 79 6.55 6.91 -14.61
N PHE A 80 7.35 7.23 -13.60
CA PHE A 80 8.78 7.50 -13.72
C PHE A 80 9.60 6.53 -12.88
N SER A 81 9.36 5.22 -13.06
CA SER A 81 10.02 4.15 -12.31
C SER A 81 11.54 4.13 -12.45
N ASP A 82 12.11 4.72 -13.50
CA ASP A 82 13.56 4.74 -13.71
C ASP A 82 14.27 5.86 -12.94
N GLU A 83 13.51 6.77 -12.33
CA GLU A 83 14.09 7.90 -11.60
C GLU A 83 14.71 7.41 -10.29
N LYS A 84 15.96 7.78 -10.05
CA LYS A 84 16.80 7.20 -8.98
C LYS A 84 16.63 7.87 -7.63
N THR A 85 16.02 9.04 -7.58
CA THR A 85 15.96 9.83 -6.36
C THR A 85 14.62 10.52 -6.27
N ILE A 86 13.83 10.11 -5.28
CA ILE A 86 12.74 10.91 -4.74
C ILE A 86 13.35 11.74 -3.61
N PRO A 87 13.44 13.06 -3.72
CA PRO A 87 13.92 13.91 -2.65
C PRO A 87 13.10 13.72 -1.38
N LEU A 88 13.80 13.25 -0.34
CA LEU A 88 13.25 12.94 0.98
C LEU A 88 12.60 14.13 1.68
N SER A 89 12.93 15.35 1.27
CA SER A 89 12.32 16.59 1.76
C SER A 89 10.83 16.71 1.41
N TRP A 90 10.35 15.91 0.46
CA TRP A 90 9.01 16.02 -0.09
C TRP A 90 8.00 15.04 0.51
N ALA A 91 8.48 14.02 1.24
CA ALA A 91 7.64 12.97 1.79
C ALA A 91 7.08 13.37 3.17
N SER A 92 5.78 13.69 3.22
CA SER A 92 5.06 13.78 4.50
C SER A 92 4.90 12.39 5.15
N GLU A 93 4.55 12.39 6.43
CA GLU A 93 4.21 11.19 7.22
C GLU A 93 3.21 10.27 6.47
N THR A 94 2.23 10.86 5.78
CA THR A 94 1.19 10.13 5.03
C THR A 94 1.68 9.57 3.69
N CYS A 95 2.78 10.07 3.14
CA CYS A 95 3.31 9.65 1.84
C CYS A 95 4.23 8.43 1.92
N TYR A 96 4.88 8.19 3.07
CA TYR A 96 5.81 7.05 3.24
C TYR A 96 5.17 5.72 2.87
N ARG A 97 3.92 5.47 3.32
CA ARG A 97 3.20 4.22 2.98
C ARG A 97 3.09 4.01 1.49
N THR A 98 2.71 5.04 0.73
CA THR A 98 2.55 4.94 -0.73
C THR A 98 3.90 4.84 -1.44
N ILE A 99 4.90 5.62 -1.00
CA ILE A 99 6.25 5.59 -1.58
C ILE A 99 6.86 4.20 -1.40
N ILE A 100 6.85 3.67 -0.17
CA ILE A 100 7.40 2.34 0.15
C ILE A 100 6.64 1.26 -0.65
N ALA A 101 5.31 1.31 -0.69
CA ALA A 101 4.53 0.35 -1.48
C ALA A 101 4.90 0.40 -2.98
N CYS A 102 5.02 1.59 -3.58
CA CYS A 102 5.42 1.74 -4.99
C CYS A 102 6.85 1.21 -5.24
N LEU A 103 7.80 1.52 -4.36
CA LEU A 103 9.17 1.02 -4.47
C LEU A 103 9.23 -0.51 -4.38
N CYS A 104 8.44 -1.11 -3.47
CA CYS A 104 8.30 -2.56 -3.38
C CYS A 104 7.72 -3.17 -4.66
N GLU A 105 6.65 -2.58 -5.22
CA GLU A 105 6.04 -2.99 -6.50
C GLU A 105 7.04 -2.92 -7.67
N GLN A 106 7.94 -1.93 -7.66
CA GLN A 106 8.95 -1.72 -8.71
C GLN A 106 10.21 -2.55 -8.55
N GLY A 107 10.35 -3.32 -7.47
CA GLY A 107 11.56 -4.11 -7.23
C GLY A 107 12.64 -3.39 -6.39
N LYS A 108 12.51 -2.08 -6.14
CA LYS A 108 13.54 -1.22 -5.55
C LYS A 108 13.63 -1.31 -4.02
N MET A 109 14.10 -2.44 -3.48
CA MET A 109 14.06 -2.67 -2.02
C MET A 109 15.06 -1.87 -1.21
N SER A 110 16.28 -1.65 -1.69
CA SER A 110 17.25 -0.87 -0.91
C SER A 110 16.72 0.55 -0.65
N GLU A 111 16.03 1.13 -1.62
CA GLU A 111 15.34 2.41 -1.47
C GLU A 111 14.11 2.27 -0.54
N ALA A 112 13.29 1.23 -0.72
CA ALA A 112 12.14 0.98 0.15
C ALA A 112 12.52 0.81 1.63
N GLU A 113 13.63 0.11 1.91
CA GLU A 113 14.21 -0.08 3.24
C GLU A 113 14.77 1.22 3.80
N GLU A 114 15.44 2.04 3.00
CA GLU A 114 15.92 3.36 3.42
C GLU A 114 14.76 4.28 3.80
N PHE A 115 13.71 4.34 2.97
CA PHE A 115 12.49 5.08 3.26
C PHE A 115 11.76 4.51 4.47
N PHE A 116 11.72 3.20 4.66
CA PHE A 116 11.12 2.55 5.81
C PHE A 116 11.89 2.85 7.10
N ALA A 117 13.23 2.73 7.09
CA ALA A 117 14.08 3.03 8.24
C ALA A 117 13.98 4.51 8.63
N LYS A 118 13.93 5.40 7.64
CA LYS A 118 13.77 6.84 7.85
C LYS A 118 12.37 7.22 8.32
N MET A 119 11.34 6.58 7.77
CA MET A 119 9.98 6.66 8.29
C MET A 119 9.99 6.25 9.76
N PHE A 120 10.50 5.06 10.08
CA PHE A 120 10.59 4.57 11.44
C PHE A 120 11.33 5.56 12.35
N SER A 121 12.51 6.06 11.96
CA SER A 121 13.25 7.04 12.76
C SER A 121 12.53 8.38 12.94
N ASN A 122 11.86 8.89 11.90
CA ASN A 122 11.11 10.15 11.96
C ASN A 122 9.83 10.01 12.77
N TYR A 123 9.12 8.89 12.65
CA TYR A 123 7.98 8.54 13.49
C TYR A 123 8.42 8.40 14.94
N THR A 124 9.51 7.68 15.19
CA THR A 124 10.10 7.56 16.53
C THR A 124 10.47 8.93 17.09
N ALA A 125 11.18 9.79 16.36
CA ALA A 125 11.59 11.12 16.81
C ALA A 125 10.42 12.10 17.01
N ALA A 126 9.55 12.26 15.99
CA ALA A 126 8.40 13.17 16.05
C ALA A 126 7.35 12.70 17.07
N ARG A 127 7.17 11.38 17.22
CA ARG A 127 6.34 10.85 18.31
C ARG A 127 7.03 11.00 19.65
N TYR A 128 8.33 10.75 19.85
CA TYR A 128 9.01 11.04 21.14
C TYR A 128 8.85 12.51 21.55
N SER A 129 8.93 13.45 20.60
CA SER A 129 8.69 14.87 20.84
C SER A 129 7.23 15.19 21.19
N ARG A 130 6.23 14.50 20.62
CA ARG A 130 4.79 14.65 20.99
C ARG A 130 4.39 13.83 22.24
N LEU A 131 4.99 12.67 22.45
CA LEU A 131 4.81 11.72 23.57
C LEU A 131 5.35 12.26 24.87
N ALA A 132 6.40 13.09 24.83
CA ALA A 132 6.86 13.85 25.99
C ALA A 132 5.75 14.73 26.60
N VAL A 133 4.66 14.99 25.86
CA VAL A 133 3.55 15.83 26.30
C VAL A 133 2.22 15.05 26.46
N PHE A 134 1.91 14.01 25.66
CA PHE A 134 0.52 13.50 25.63
C PHE A 134 0.20 11.99 25.48
N SER A 135 1.09 11.06 25.13
CA SER A 135 0.62 9.69 24.79
C SER A 135 0.95 8.61 25.82
N LYS A 136 0.01 7.66 25.97
CA LYS A 136 0.15 6.43 26.75
C LYS A 136 0.91 5.37 25.92
N PRO A 137 1.68 4.47 26.56
CA PRO A 137 2.51 3.45 25.88
C PRO A 137 1.79 2.43 24.99
N ASP A 138 0.45 2.38 24.98
CA ASP A 138 -0.31 1.26 24.40
C ASP A 138 -0.65 1.40 22.89
N ASP A 139 -0.55 2.60 22.29
CA ASP A 139 -0.89 2.88 20.87
C ASP A 139 0.30 2.79 19.88
N GLU A 140 1.44 2.26 20.34
CA GLU A 140 2.69 2.14 19.58
C GLU A 140 2.71 0.95 18.58
N PRO A 141 2.18 -0.25 18.91
CA PRO A 141 2.28 -1.42 18.04
C PRO A 141 1.39 -1.37 16.80
N GLU A 142 0.24 -0.70 16.85
CA GLU A 142 -0.81 -0.83 15.82
C GLU A 142 -0.44 -0.17 14.47
N VAL A 143 0.15 1.03 14.51
CA VAL A 143 0.59 1.75 13.29
C VAL A 143 1.72 1.00 12.58
N ALA A 144 2.65 0.44 13.35
CA ALA A 144 3.75 -0.37 12.80
C ALA A 144 3.21 -1.65 12.15
N VAL A 145 2.25 -2.32 12.79
CA VAL A 145 1.60 -3.53 12.26
C VAL A 145 0.88 -3.24 10.94
N HIS A 146 0.09 -2.16 10.86
CA HIS A 146 -0.65 -1.82 9.63
C HIS A 146 0.26 -1.42 8.46
N THR A 147 1.40 -0.79 8.77
CA THR A 147 2.41 -0.49 7.76
C THR A 147 3.06 -1.77 7.25
N CYS A 148 3.47 -2.67 8.15
CA CYS A 148 4.00 -3.98 7.79
C CYS A 148 3.00 -4.79 6.95
N GLU A 149 1.71 -4.80 7.33
CA GLU A 149 0.62 -5.42 6.58
C GLU A 149 0.62 -4.97 5.12
N THR A 150 0.64 -3.65 4.90
CA THR A 150 0.60 -3.07 3.55
C THR A 150 1.82 -3.48 2.72
N ILE A 151 3.01 -3.47 3.31
CA ILE A 151 4.26 -3.78 2.62
C ILE A 151 4.32 -5.27 2.27
N ILE A 152 4.03 -6.15 3.24
CA ILE A 152 3.99 -7.60 3.03
C ILE A 152 2.98 -7.94 1.93
N GLY A 153 1.77 -7.36 1.99
CA GLY A 153 0.76 -7.57 0.95
C GLY A 153 1.22 -7.14 -0.44
N SER A 154 1.96 -6.04 -0.53
CA SER A 154 2.52 -5.55 -1.81
C SER A 154 3.63 -6.46 -2.34
N MET A 155 4.53 -6.93 -1.47
CA MET A 155 5.57 -7.91 -1.81
C MET A 155 4.98 -9.22 -2.33
N VAL A 156 3.92 -9.72 -1.69
CA VAL A 156 3.23 -10.96 -2.11
C VAL A 156 2.60 -10.80 -3.49
N ARG A 157 1.92 -9.67 -3.77
CA ARG A 157 1.37 -9.38 -5.12
C ARG A 157 2.46 -9.33 -6.19
N ALA A 158 3.65 -8.84 -5.84
CA ALA A 158 4.82 -8.80 -6.72
C ALA A 158 5.56 -10.15 -6.83
N LYS A 159 5.03 -11.25 -6.26
CA LYS A 159 5.66 -12.59 -6.19
C LYS A 159 7.02 -12.62 -5.47
N ARG A 160 7.28 -11.65 -4.61
CA ARG A 160 8.52 -11.53 -3.83
C ARG A 160 8.39 -12.24 -2.49
N HIS A 161 8.16 -13.54 -2.57
CA HIS A 161 7.73 -14.35 -1.44
C HIS A 161 8.76 -14.43 -0.30
N LYS A 162 10.05 -14.48 -0.64
CA LYS A 162 11.14 -14.52 0.34
C LYS A 162 11.21 -13.22 1.14
N ASP A 163 11.22 -12.08 0.45
CA ASP A 163 11.30 -10.77 1.09
C ASP A 163 10.09 -10.52 2.01
N ALA A 164 8.89 -10.93 1.58
CA ALA A 164 7.69 -10.88 2.41
C ALA A 164 7.83 -11.70 3.70
N TYR A 165 8.47 -12.86 3.63
CA TYR A 165 8.71 -13.72 4.79
C TYR A 165 9.80 -13.13 5.70
N ASP A 166 10.91 -12.64 5.14
CA ASP A 166 12.01 -12.05 5.89
C ASP A 166 11.54 -10.81 6.69
N LEU A 167 10.68 -9.98 6.07
CA LEU A 167 10.07 -8.82 6.74
C LEU A 167 9.12 -9.25 7.88
N TYR A 168 8.28 -10.26 7.63
CA TYR A 168 7.39 -10.81 8.66
C TYR A 168 8.18 -11.37 9.84
N ASP A 169 9.23 -12.16 9.57
CA ASP A 169 10.08 -12.76 10.59
C ASP A 169 10.79 -11.70 11.43
N TYR A 170 11.32 -10.66 10.78
CA TYR A 170 11.96 -9.54 11.47
C TYR A 170 11.00 -8.86 12.46
N PHE A 171 9.83 -8.41 12.00
CA PHE A 171 8.95 -7.63 12.86
C PHE A 171 8.18 -8.46 13.90
N PHE A 172 7.64 -9.61 13.49
CA PHE A 172 6.70 -10.34 14.33
C PHE A 172 7.37 -11.45 15.17
N ASN A 173 8.40 -12.12 14.64
CA ASN A 173 9.08 -13.19 15.36
C ASN A 173 10.27 -12.67 16.17
N LYS A 174 11.14 -11.84 15.57
CA LYS A 174 12.35 -11.34 16.23
C LYS A 174 12.09 -10.13 17.14
N HIS A 175 11.28 -9.19 16.68
CA HIS A 175 10.97 -7.96 17.43
C HIS A 175 9.64 -8.01 18.20
N THR A 176 8.97 -9.17 18.23
CA THR A 176 7.80 -9.47 19.07
C THR A 176 6.57 -8.57 18.87
N LEU A 177 6.47 -7.88 17.72
CA LEU A 177 5.20 -7.24 17.35
C LEU A 177 4.13 -8.33 17.18
N LYS A 178 2.91 -8.04 17.61
CA LYS A 178 1.79 -8.98 17.43
C LYS A 178 1.21 -8.81 16.02
N PRO A 179 1.27 -9.83 15.15
CA PRO A 179 0.70 -9.73 13.83
C PRO A 179 -0.84 -9.68 13.93
N ASN A 180 -1.46 -8.96 13.00
CA ASN A 180 -2.91 -9.02 12.78
C ASN A 180 -3.27 -10.14 11.79
N SER A 181 -4.56 -10.42 11.65
CA SER A 181 -5.04 -11.49 10.76
C SER A 181 -4.66 -11.24 9.29
N SER A 182 -4.62 -9.99 8.84
CA SER A 182 -4.20 -9.62 7.47
C SER A 182 -2.73 -9.98 7.19
N CYS A 183 -1.81 -9.68 8.11
CA CYS A 183 -0.40 -10.07 7.99
C CYS A 183 -0.27 -11.59 7.82
N CYS A 184 -0.97 -12.38 8.65
CA CYS A 184 -0.99 -13.83 8.54
C CYS A 184 -1.57 -14.30 7.20
N ASN A 185 -2.63 -13.65 6.72
CA ASN A 185 -3.27 -13.97 5.44
C ASN A 185 -2.32 -13.77 4.26
N HIS A 186 -1.51 -12.71 4.27
CA HIS A 186 -0.52 -12.48 3.21
C HIS A 186 0.56 -13.56 3.19
N ILE A 187 1.04 -14.04 4.35
CA ILE A 187 2.02 -15.13 4.41
C ILE A 187 1.42 -16.45 3.90
N ILE A 188 0.18 -16.74 4.25
CA ILE A 188 -0.54 -17.92 3.73
C ILE A 188 -0.71 -17.82 2.22
N GLU A 189 -1.19 -16.68 1.72
CA GLU A 189 -1.33 -16.43 0.28
C GLU A 189 0.02 -16.60 -0.44
N SER A 190 1.10 -16.09 0.13
CA SER A 190 2.46 -16.23 -0.38
C SER A 190 2.89 -17.69 -0.56
N ARG A 191 2.63 -18.55 0.44
CA ARG A 191 2.95 -19.99 0.37
C ARG A 191 2.07 -20.71 -0.65
N LEU A 192 0.77 -20.39 -0.68
CA LEU A 192 -0.18 -20.95 -1.65
C LEU A 192 0.19 -20.59 -3.10
N GLN A 193 0.61 -19.35 -3.37
CA GLN A 193 1.07 -18.92 -4.70
C GLN A 193 2.32 -19.68 -5.18
N GLN A 194 3.13 -20.20 -4.26
CA GLN A 194 4.31 -21.03 -4.55
C GLN A 194 3.98 -22.53 -4.64
N GLY A 195 2.71 -22.93 -4.45
CA GLY A 195 2.31 -24.34 -4.39
C GLY A 195 2.68 -25.06 -3.09
N LEU A 196 3.17 -24.31 -2.07
CA LEU A 196 3.58 -24.83 -0.76
C LEU A 196 2.36 -24.97 0.15
N VAL A 197 1.40 -25.79 -0.27
CA VAL A 197 0.07 -25.90 0.36
C VAL A 197 0.17 -26.45 1.78
N ASP A 198 0.98 -27.48 1.98
CA ASP A 198 1.09 -28.13 3.29
C ASP A 198 1.75 -27.19 4.31
N GLU A 199 2.75 -26.41 3.89
CA GLU A 199 3.37 -25.36 4.73
C GLU A 199 2.40 -24.22 5.06
N ALA A 200 1.53 -23.85 4.12
CA ALA A 200 0.48 -22.85 4.36
C ALA A 200 -0.52 -23.35 5.44
N LEU A 201 -0.84 -24.64 5.42
CA LEU A 201 -1.70 -25.27 6.43
C LEU A 201 -1.01 -25.39 7.79
N ASP A 202 0.29 -25.68 7.81
CA ASP A 202 1.07 -25.70 9.05
C ASP A 202 1.12 -24.31 9.68
N PHE A 203 1.41 -23.28 8.90
CA PHE A 203 1.38 -21.90 9.36
C PHE A 203 -0.01 -21.50 9.89
N HIS A 204 -1.10 -21.87 9.19
CA HIS A 204 -2.47 -21.67 9.66
C HIS A 204 -2.69 -22.27 11.05
N ARG A 205 -2.24 -23.52 11.28
CA ARG A 205 -2.37 -24.19 12.58
C ARG A 205 -1.56 -23.49 13.66
N THR A 206 -0.35 -23.03 13.34
CA THR A 206 0.51 -22.31 14.29
C THR A 206 -0.12 -21.01 14.76
N VAL A 207 -0.62 -20.17 13.84
CA VAL A 207 -1.14 -18.85 14.21
C VAL A 207 -2.57 -18.90 14.77
N LYS A 208 -3.30 -20.00 14.51
CA LYS A 208 -4.64 -20.24 15.06
C LYS A 208 -4.61 -20.35 16.58
N GLY A 209 -5.30 -19.43 17.25
CA GLY A 209 -5.31 -19.33 18.72
C GLY A 209 -4.16 -18.52 19.31
N MET A 210 -3.13 -18.16 18.51
CA MET A 210 -2.09 -17.22 18.93
C MET A 210 -2.46 -15.76 18.58
N VAL A 211 -3.12 -15.55 17.44
CA VAL A 211 -3.56 -14.24 16.97
C VAL A 211 -5.06 -14.07 17.30
N PRO A 212 -5.46 -13.08 18.11
CA PRO A 212 -6.84 -12.95 18.62
C PRO A 212 -7.92 -12.95 17.54
N ASP A 213 -7.66 -12.32 16.39
CA ASP A 213 -8.64 -12.14 15.32
C ASP A 213 -8.46 -13.12 14.15
N TYR A 214 -7.76 -14.23 14.39
CA TYR A 214 -7.45 -15.24 13.37
C TYR A 214 -8.05 -16.62 13.71
N PRO A 215 -8.64 -17.34 12.72
CA PRO A 215 -8.83 -16.95 11.33
C PRO A 215 -10.01 -15.98 11.17
N SER A 216 -9.86 -14.98 10.31
CA SER A 216 -10.96 -14.13 9.87
C SER A 216 -11.70 -14.74 8.67
N GLU A 217 -12.84 -14.18 8.30
CA GLU A 217 -13.56 -14.59 7.07
C GLU A 217 -12.65 -14.49 5.83
N ALA A 218 -11.78 -13.47 5.78
CA ALA A 218 -10.76 -13.33 4.74
C ALA A 218 -9.72 -14.46 4.78
N SER A 219 -9.29 -14.91 5.97
CA SER A 219 -8.40 -16.06 6.13
C SER A 219 -9.00 -17.33 5.54
N LEU A 220 -10.28 -17.59 5.82
CA LEU A 220 -10.99 -18.76 5.28
C LEU A 220 -11.14 -18.68 3.77
N ARG A 221 -11.42 -17.50 3.21
CA ARG A 221 -11.46 -17.29 1.75
C ARG A 221 -10.12 -17.61 1.08
N VAL A 222 -9.02 -17.08 1.61
CA VAL A 222 -7.66 -17.31 1.08
C VAL A 222 -7.31 -18.80 1.10
N LEU A 223 -7.51 -19.46 2.24
CA LEU A 223 -7.22 -20.89 2.39
C LEU A 223 -8.09 -21.75 1.47
N THR A 224 -9.40 -21.51 1.43
CA THR A 224 -10.33 -22.28 0.57
C THR A 224 -9.96 -22.13 -0.90
N LYS A 225 -9.67 -20.91 -1.36
CA LYS A 225 -9.22 -20.65 -2.74
C LYS A 225 -7.93 -21.40 -3.06
N GLY A 226 -6.94 -21.34 -2.17
CA GLY A 226 -5.67 -22.05 -2.35
C GLY A 226 -5.83 -23.57 -2.41
N LEU A 227 -6.66 -24.15 -1.54
CA LEU A 227 -6.93 -25.59 -1.51
C LEU A 227 -7.64 -26.06 -2.77
N VAL A 228 -8.64 -25.31 -3.24
CA VAL A 228 -9.37 -25.60 -4.48
C VAL A 228 -8.43 -25.54 -5.69
N HIS A 229 -7.60 -24.49 -5.79
CA HIS A 229 -6.63 -24.36 -6.88
C HIS A 229 -5.58 -25.48 -6.88
N SER A 230 -5.33 -26.09 -5.73
CA SER A 230 -4.36 -27.19 -5.57
C SER A 230 -5.00 -28.58 -5.64
N GLY A 231 -6.30 -28.67 -5.97
CA GLY A 231 -7.04 -29.93 -6.07
C GLY A 231 -7.34 -30.62 -4.73
N ARG A 232 -7.12 -29.95 -3.60
CA ARG A 232 -7.36 -30.48 -2.25
C ARG A 232 -8.81 -30.25 -1.81
N PHE A 233 -9.77 -30.75 -2.60
CA PHE A 233 -11.20 -30.46 -2.42
C PHE A 233 -11.77 -30.95 -1.08
N ASP A 234 -11.33 -32.10 -0.59
CA ASP A 234 -11.78 -32.66 0.69
C ASP A 234 -11.44 -31.72 1.86
N LEU A 235 -10.23 -31.16 1.85
CA LEU A 235 -9.77 -30.20 2.85
C LEU A 235 -10.52 -28.87 2.74
N ALA A 236 -10.77 -28.39 1.51
CA ALA A 236 -11.57 -27.19 1.29
C ALA A 236 -13.00 -27.35 1.84
N GLN A 237 -13.62 -28.51 1.60
CA GLN A 237 -14.95 -28.80 2.12
C GLN A 237 -14.97 -28.95 3.65
N ALA A 238 -13.94 -29.58 4.23
CA ALA A 238 -13.81 -29.70 5.68
C ALA A 238 -13.66 -28.32 6.35
N LEU A 239 -12.86 -27.43 5.74
CA LEU A 239 -12.65 -26.06 6.24
C LEU A 239 -13.97 -25.26 6.29
N LEU A 240 -14.81 -25.38 5.27
CA LEU A 240 -16.13 -24.72 5.20
C LEU A 240 -17.17 -25.34 6.15
N LYS A 241 -17.11 -26.66 6.37
CA LYS A 241 -18.02 -27.34 7.32
C LYS A 241 -17.65 -27.00 8.77
N GLY A 242 -16.36 -26.81 9.06
CA GLY A 242 -15.86 -26.37 10.36
C GLY A 242 -16.24 -24.94 10.74
N SER A 243 -16.62 -24.08 9.78
CA SER A 243 -17.07 -22.70 10.04
C SER A 243 -18.58 -22.55 10.27
N SER A 244 -19.38 -23.63 10.18
CA SER A 244 -20.84 -23.59 10.35
C SER A 244 -21.36 -24.34 11.60
N LYS A 245 -20.48 -24.93 12.43
CA LYS A 245 -20.89 -25.69 13.62
C LYS A 245 -20.06 -25.32 14.86
N MET A 246 -20.30 -24.13 15.40
CA MET A 246 -20.31 -23.84 16.84
C MET A 246 -21.33 -22.70 17.03
N PHE A 247 -22.24 -22.86 17.99
CA PHE A 247 -23.48 -22.12 18.25
C PHE A 247 -24.73 -22.54 17.44
N PRO A 248 -25.53 -23.47 18.00
CA PRO A 248 -26.91 -23.17 18.31
C PRO A 248 -26.93 -22.57 19.72
N ASP A 249 -27.41 -21.34 19.81
CA ASP A 249 -27.97 -20.79 21.04
C ASP A 249 -29.04 -21.76 21.55
N HIS A 250 -28.81 -22.35 22.72
CA HIS A 250 -29.89 -22.84 23.54
C HIS A 250 -29.80 -22.19 24.91
N VAL A 251 -30.36 -20.99 24.95
CA VAL A 251 -31.00 -20.43 26.15
C VAL A 251 -32.23 -21.28 26.47
N ASN A 252 -32.44 -21.50 27.78
CA ASN A 252 -33.60 -22.10 28.49
C ASN A 252 -33.62 -23.63 28.64
N VAL A 253 -33.26 -24.13 29.84
CA VAL A 253 -34.16 -24.27 31.01
C VAL A 253 -33.36 -24.04 32.29
#